data_AF-W6NPV8-F1
#
_entry.id   AF-W6NPV8-F1
#
_cell.length_a   1.000
_cell.length_b   1.000
_cell.length_c   1.000
_cell.angle_alpha   90.00
_cell.angle_beta   90.00
_cell.angle_gamma   90.00
#
_symmetry.space_group_name_H-M   'P 1'
#
loop_
_entity.id
_entity.type
_entity.pdbx_description
1 polymer ?
#
loop_
_entity_poly.entity_id
_entity_poly.type
_entity_poly.pdbx_seq_one_letter_code
_entity_poly.pdbx_strand_id
1 'polypeptide(L)'
;MLNLVSLKRERFTGPLWLVTGTNGDVTGARSRKSMINGTTGRVTTRMDNSLLVTTRKFLGLKTRSESVNLNDAAEILNVPKRRLYDITNVLEGIDIVEKIGKNSIRWK
;
A
#
# COMPACT_ATOMS: atom_id res chain seq x y z
N MET A 1 -56.26 -7.18 -4.14
CA MET A 1 -55.06 -6.72 -3.40
C MET A 1 -54.36 -5.65 -4.23
N LEU A 2 -53.90 -4.61 -3.52
CA LEU A 2 -53.57 -3.23 -3.93
C LEU A 2 -52.64 -3.12 -5.16
N ASN A 3 -53.07 -2.44 -6.23
CA ASN A 3 -52.89 -1.00 -6.56
C ASN A 3 -51.44 -0.58 -6.88
N LEU A 4 -51.17 -0.45 -8.18
CA LEU A 4 -50.02 0.24 -8.77
C LEU A 4 -50.49 1.62 -9.26
N VAL A 5 -50.34 2.66 -8.43
CA VAL A 5 -50.49 4.06 -8.86
C VAL A 5 -49.45 4.93 -8.15
N SER A 6 -48.50 5.42 -8.95
CA SER A 6 -47.90 6.76 -8.93
C SER A 6 -47.63 7.45 -7.58
N LEU A 7 -46.34 7.59 -7.23
CA LEU A 7 -45.84 8.84 -6.65
C LEU A 7 -44.59 9.31 -7.39
N LYS A 8 -44.61 10.59 -7.72
CA LYS A 8 -43.86 11.26 -8.77
C LYS A 8 -43.15 12.45 -8.13
N ARG A 9 -41.90 12.68 -8.54
CA ARG A 9 -41.06 13.88 -8.32
C ARG A 9 -40.59 14.02 -6.87
N GLU A 10 -39.34 14.38 -6.59
CA GLU A 10 -38.60 15.51 -7.16
C GLU A 10 -37.26 15.17 -7.81
N ARG A 11 -37.07 15.79 -8.98
CA ARG A 11 -35.75 16.05 -9.56
C ARG A 11 -35.23 17.30 -8.85
N PHE A 12 -34.10 17.19 -8.16
CA PHE A 12 -33.39 18.36 -7.66
C PHE A 12 -32.72 19.06 -8.86
N THR A 13 -33.43 19.96 -9.51
CA THR A 13 -32.91 20.88 -10.52
C THR A 13 -32.39 22.13 -9.81
N GLY A 14 -31.19 22.03 -9.24
CA GLY A 14 -30.42 23.19 -8.76
C GLY A 14 -29.23 23.42 -9.70
N PRO A 15 -28.96 24.66 -10.15
CA PRO A 15 -27.81 24.94 -10.99
C PRO A 15 -26.50 24.66 -10.25
N LEU A 16 -25.66 23.80 -10.82
CA LEU A 16 -24.33 23.38 -10.35
C LEU A 16 -23.29 24.52 -10.42
N TRP A 17 -23.63 25.80 -10.31
CA TRP A 17 -22.66 26.88 -10.54
C TRP A 17 -23.00 28.19 -9.82
N LEU A 18 -23.49 28.17 -8.58
CA LEU A 18 -23.45 29.41 -7.80
C LEU A 18 -22.02 29.71 -7.39
N VAL A 19 -21.35 30.36 -8.34
CA VAL A 19 -20.10 31.08 -8.22
C VAL A 19 -20.31 32.25 -7.27
N THR A 20 -19.57 32.27 -6.17
CA THR A 20 -19.11 33.50 -5.53
C THR A 20 -17.59 33.32 -5.47
N GLY A 21 -16.86 34.05 -6.30
CA GLY A 21 -16.11 35.22 -5.84
C GLY A 21 -14.86 34.77 -5.07
N THR A 22 -13.64 35.21 -5.35
CA THR A 22 -13.16 36.38 -6.07
C THR A 22 -11.63 36.21 -6.24
N ASN A 23 -11.08 36.99 -7.16
CA ASN A 23 -9.75 37.61 -7.10
C ASN A 23 -8.51 36.71 -7.20
N GLY A 24 -7.81 36.88 -8.32
CA GLY A 24 -6.49 36.35 -8.54
C GLY A 24 -5.46 36.92 -7.57
N ASP A 25 -4.46 36.09 -7.31
CA ASP A 25 -3.16 36.55 -6.85
C ASP A 25 -2.10 35.83 -7.69
N VAL A 26 -1.53 36.55 -8.66
CA VAL A 26 -0.28 36.17 -9.32
C VAL A 26 0.83 36.75 -8.47
N THR A 27 1.27 35.97 -7.49
CA THR A 27 2.55 36.22 -6.81
C THR A 27 3.37 34.93 -6.81
N GLY A 28 4.20 34.83 -7.85
CA GLY A 28 5.28 33.86 -7.92
C GLY A 28 6.28 34.11 -6.80
N ALA A 29 6.20 33.32 -5.73
CA ALA A 29 7.29 33.18 -4.77
C ALA A 29 8.04 31.87 -5.03
N ARG A 30 9.01 31.89 -5.96
CA ARG A 30 10.06 30.87 -6.01
C ARG A 30 10.97 31.06 -4.79
N SER A 31 10.56 30.52 -3.65
CA SER A 31 11.42 30.42 -2.46
C SER A 31 12.38 29.24 -2.63
N ARG A 32 13.53 29.52 -3.26
CA ARG A 32 14.72 28.69 -3.13
C ARG A 32 15.25 28.83 -1.70
N LYS A 33 14.98 27.84 -0.86
CA LYS A 33 15.84 27.49 0.28
C LYS A 33 16.00 25.97 0.33
N SER A 34 16.98 25.49 -0.45
CA SER A 34 17.68 24.25 -0.09
C SER A 34 18.45 24.56 1.18
N MET A 35 17.96 24.05 2.30
CA MET A 35 18.58 24.19 3.60
C MET A 35 18.92 22.79 4.11
N ILE A 36 20.21 22.50 4.01
CA ILE A 36 21.08 21.84 5.00
C ILE A 36 20.76 20.40 5.46
N ASN A 37 21.82 19.59 5.40
CA ASN A 37 22.01 18.36 6.16
C ASN A 37 21.56 18.54 7.62
N GLY A 38 20.47 17.86 7.98
CA GLY A 38 20.10 17.60 9.36
C GLY A 38 19.95 16.11 9.52
N THR A 39 20.79 15.52 10.37
CA THR A 39 20.61 14.22 11.02
C THR A 39 19.12 13.94 11.24
N THR A 40 18.51 13.25 10.29
CA THR A 40 17.08 13.03 10.28
C THR A 40 16.80 11.99 11.34
N GLY A 41 16.33 12.45 12.50
CA GLY A 41 15.51 11.62 13.38
C GLY A 41 14.49 10.96 12.46
N ARG A 42 14.62 9.63 12.32
CA ARG A 42 13.96 8.88 11.25
C ARG A 42 12.45 9.06 11.39
N VAL A 43 11.90 10.06 10.71
CA VAL A 43 10.51 10.05 10.32
C VAL A 43 10.37 8.74 9.58
N THR A 44 9.56 7.82 10.10
CA THR A 44 9.32 6.52 9.47
C THR A 44 8.65 6.79 8.13
N THR A 45 9.48 6.98 7.12
CA THR A 45 9.04 7.37 5.79
C THR A 45 8.22 6.22 5.24
N ARG A 46 7.22 6.50 4.38
CA ARG A 46 6.40 5.45 3.73
C ARG A 46 7.23 4.30 3.12
N MET A 47 8.49 4.57 2.79
CA MET A 47 9.46 3.61 2.27
C MET A 47 9.83 2.47 3.23
N ASP A 48 9.76 2.68 4.55
CA ASP A 48 10.17 1.68 5.55
C ASP A 48 9.25 0.45 5.56
N ASN A 49 8.00 0.61 5.10
CA ASN A 49 7.00 -0.44 4.92
C ASN A 49 6.82 -0.87 3.46
N SER A 50 7.73 -0.44 2.57
CA SER A 50 7.64 -0.80 1.16
C SER A 50 7.86 -2.29 0.93
N LEU A 51 7.22 -2.83 -0.12
CA LEU A 51 7.38 -4.23 -0.52
C LEU A 51 8.86 -4.58 -0.76
N LEU A 52 9.64 -3.65 -1.31
CA LEU A 52 11.07 -3.82 -1.52
C LEU A 52 11.81 -4.07 -0.20
N VAL A 53 11.54 -3.29 0.84
CA VAL A 53 12.18 -3.45 2.16
C VAL A 53 11.77 -4.79 2.79
N THR A 54 10.49 -5.16 2.72
CA THR A 54 10.02 -6.46 3.20
C THR A 54 10.70 -7.62 2.45
N THR A 55 10.81 -7.53 1.12
CA THR A 55 11.41 -8.57 0.29
C THR A 55 12.88 -8.78 0.64
N ARG A 56 13.64 -7.69 0.84
CA ARG A 56 15.04 -7.77 1.27
C ARG A 56 15.19 -8.49 2.61
N LYS A 57 14.33 -8.16 3.59
CA LYS A 57 14.34 -8.84 4.88
C LYS A 57 13.91 -10.30 4.77
N PHE A 58 12.91 -10.61 3.94
CA PHE A 58 12.41 -11.96 3.68
C PHE A 58 13.47 -12.85 3.02
N LEU A 59 14.22 -12.32 2.05
CA LEU A 59 15.36 -13.03 1.44
C LEU A 59 16.46 -13.33 2.47
N GLY A 60 16.61 -12.50 3.51
CA GLY A 60 17.47 -12.79 4.65
C GLY A 60 17.06 -14.03 5.45
N LEU A 61 15.82 -14.52 5.32
CA LEU A 61 15.39 -15.78 5.93
C LEU A 61 15.91 -17.01 5.18
N LYS A 62 16.20 -16.87 3.87
CA LYS A 62 16.73 -17.97 3.03
C LYS A 62 18.05 -18.51 3.56
N THR A 63 18.92 -17.65 4.07
CA THR A 63 20.24 -18.06 4.56
C THR A 63 20.17 -18.89 5.84
N ARG A 64 19.04 -18.87 6.54
CA ARG A 64 18.85 -19.56 7.82
C ARG A 64 18.15 -20.92 7.67
N SER A 65 17.33 -21.11 6.66
CA SER A 65 16.57 -22.35 6.46
C SER A 65 16.17 -22.60 5.00
N GLU A 66 16.12 -23.87 4.61
CA GLU A 66 15.71 -24.33 3.28
C GLU A 66 14.18 -24.22 3.07
N SER A 67 13.41 -24.19 4.17
CA SER A 67 11.98 -23.92 4.16
C SER A 67 11.64 -22.75 5.08
N VAL A 68 10.63 -21.95 4.71
CA VAL A 68 10.15 -20.80 5.47
C VAL A 68 8.68 -20.96 5.80
N ASN A 69 8.37 -20.90 7.10
CA ASN A 69 7.00 -20.80 7.59
C ASN A 69 6.54 -19.33 7.56
N LEU A 70 5.40 -19.08 6.94
CA LEU A 70 4.84 -17.75 6.74
C LEU A 70 4.22 -17.15 8.00
N ASN A 71 3.87 -17.96 9.02
CA ASN A 71 3.51 -17.43 10.35
C ASN A 71 4.75 -16.84 11.01
N ASP A 72 5.78 -17.68 11.15
CA ASP A 72 7.01 -17.32 11.86
C ASP A 72 7.72 -16.16 11.16
N ALA A 73 7.76 -16.16 9.83
CA ALA A 73 8.30 -15.05 9.04
C ALA A 73 7.53 -13.74 9.26
N ALA A 74 6.20 -13.79 9.45
CA ALA A 74 5.41 -12.58 9.70
C ALA A 74 5.75 -11.98 11.08
N GLU A 75 5.96 -12.84 12.08
CA GLU A 75 6.38 -12.43 13.42
C GLU A 75 7.82 -11.88 13.43
N ILE A 76 8.77 -12.61 12.84
CA ILE A 76 10.19 -12.20 12.78
C ILE A 76 10.37 -10.88 12.03
N LEU A 77 9.67 -10.71 10.91
CA LEU A 77 9.80 -9.51 10.09
C LEU A 77 8.93 -8.36 10.60
N ASN A 78 8.00 -8.64 11.52
CA ASN A 78 6.95 -7.74 11.98
C ASN A 78 6.15 -7.14 10.81
N VAL A 79 5.75 -7.99 9.86
CA VAL A 79 5.03 -7.59 8.65
C VAL A 79 3.74 -8.41 8.52
N PRO A 80 2.62 -7.80 8.09
CA PRO A 80 1.39 -8.54 7.85
C PRO A 80 1.58 -9.62 6.77
N LYS A 81 0.98 -10.80 7.01
CA LYS A 81 0.99 -11.95 6.09
C LYS A 81 0.62 -11.63 4.65
N ARG A 82 -0.25 -10.64 4.44
CA ARG A 82 -0.65 -10.20 3.10
C ARG A 82 0.56 -9.81 2.24
N ARG A 83 1.61 -9.20 2.82
CA ARG A 83 2.85 -8.85 2.10
C ARG A 83 3.71 -10.05 1.80
N LEU A 84 3.71 -11.06 2.68
CA LEU A 84 4.41 -12.30 2.40
C LEU A 84 3.82 -13.00 1.18
N TYR A 85 2.49 -12.98 1.01
CA TYR A 85 1.85 -13.52 -0.19
C TYR A 85 2.23 -12.76 -1.47
N ASP A 86 2.34 -11.42 -1.42
CA ASP A 86 2.82 -10.65 -2.57
C ASP A 86 4.21 -11.14 -3.01
N ILE A 87 5.09 -11.44 -2.06
CA ILE A 87 6.45 -11.90 -2.31
C ILE A 87 6.45 -13.35 -2.80
N THR A 88 5.79 -14.25 -2.08
CA THR A 88 5.81 -15.68 -2.41
C THR A 88 5.15 -15.97 -3.75
N ASN A 89 4.07 -15.27 -4.12
CA ASN A 89 3.40 -15.49 -5.40
C ASN A 89 4.29 -15.10 -6.58
N VAL A 90 5.09 -14.03 -6.44
CA VAL A 90 6.05 -13.63 -7.48
C VAL A 90 7.21 -14.63 -7.55
N LEU A 91 7.73 -15.07 -6.40
CA LEU A 91 8.81 -16.05 -6.36
C LEU A 91 8.38 -17.43 -6.89
N GLU A 92 7.12 -17.82 -6.64
CA GLU A 92 6.50 -19.03 -7.18
C GLU A 92 6.30 -18.90 -8.70
N GLY A 93 5.84 -17.73 -9.17
CA GLY A 93 5.70 -17.46 -10.61
C GLY A 93 7.01 -17.48 -11.39
N ILE A 94 8.16 -17.27 -10.73
CA ILE A 94 9.51 -17.36 -11.32
C ILE A 94 10.16 -18.74 -11.02
N ASP A 95 9.44 -19.65 -10.34
CA ASP A 95 9.90 -20.99 -9.97
C ASP A 95 11.12 -21.02 -9.02
N ILE A 96 11.31 -19.99 -8.18
CA ILE A 96 12.39 -19.93 -7.17
C ILE A 96 11.96 -20.59 -5.85
N VAL A 97 10.66 -20.63 -5.59
CA VAL A 97 10.09 -21.26 -4.41
C VAL A 97 8.91 -22.12 -4.80
N GLU A 98 8.64 -23.13 -4.00
CA GLU A 98 7.46 -23.97 -4.13
C GLU A 98 6.68 -24.03 -2.82
N LYS A 99 5.37 -24.23 -2.95
CA LYS A 99 4.47 -24.36 -1.82
C LYS A 99 4.45 -25.81 -1.34
N ILE A 100 4.86 -26.04 -0.09
CA ILE A 100 4.78 -27.37 0.54
C ILE A 100 3.50 -27.51 1.36
N GLY A 101 2.96 -26.41 1.90
CA GLY A 101 1.78 -26.46 2.76
C GLY A 101 1.02 -25.14 2.83
N LYS A 102 -0.04 -25.11 3.65
CA LYS A 102 -0.91 -23.92 3.78
C LYS A 102 -0.16 -22.67 4.25
N ASN A 103 0.88 -22.84 5.08
CA ASN A 103 1.68 -21.76 5.65
C ASN A 103 3.19 -21.95 5.43
N SER A 104 3.61 -22.80 4.50
CA SER A 104 5.03 -23.14 4.34
C SER A 104 5.45 -23.16 2.88
N ILE A 105 6.58 -22.53 2.60
CA ILE A 105 7.27 -22.57 1.31
C ILE A 105 8.65 -23.19 1.47
N ARG A 106 9.21 -23.73 0.38
CA ARG A 106 10.62 -24.15 0.31
C ARG A 106 11.30 -23.48 -0.86
N TRP A 107 12.57 -23.17 -0.65
CA TRP A 107 13.44 -22.67 -1.70
C TRP A 107 13.80 -23.81 -2.64
N LYS A 108 13.68 -23.57 -3.94
CA LYS A 108 14.28 -24.42 -4.97
C LYS A 108 15.77 -24.07 -5.14
#